data_AF-A0A395YHU8-F1
#
_entry.id   AF-A0A395YHU8-F1
#
_cell.length_a   1.000
_cell.length_b   1.000
_cell.length_c   1.000
_cell.angle_alpha   90.00
_cell.angle_beta   90.00
_cell.angle_gamma   90.00
#
_symmetry.space_group_name_H-M   'P 1'
#
loop_
_entity.id
_entity.type
_entity.pdbx_description
1 polymer ?
#
loop_
_entity_poly.entity_id
_entity_poly.type
_entity_poly.pdbx_seq_one_letter_code
_entity_poly.pdbx_strand_id
1 'polypeptide(L)'
;MKLLKKGFAMAIAAAMLLSSTMTAFAAEERTKITSVKLTITADLEDSSDFDDMTLDVTSDGGNYYVDDYKVTSTSSSTYPTIQVTLNADDGYYFDVSSSDIKLSGDKASLSSKSTKSKSEILTLKIKLTDITADLDEVATQNSVPTESPHGKASAAHRNTNCASTEAAAALVPSYRPQIRNITSAH
;
A
#
# COMPACT_ATOMS: atom_id res chain seq x y z
N MET A 1 8.38 -16.60 67.41
CA MET A 1 7.66 -17.45 66.43
C MET A 1 6.67 -16.58 65.68
N LYS A 2 6.64 -16.74 64.35
CA LYS A 2 5.51 -16.46 63.47
C LYS A 2 5.21 -14.97 63.18
N LEU A 3 5.06 -14.49 61.95
CA LEU A 3 5.02 -15.12 60.64
C LEU A 3 5.19 -13.98 59.62
N LEU A 4 6.16 -14.12 58.72
CA LEU A 4 6.07 -13.48 57.40
C LEU A 4 4.75 -13.91 56.76
N LYS A 5 4.07 -12.99 56.05
CA LYS A 5 3.26 -13.31 54.86
C LYS A 5 2.67 -12.05 54.20
N LYS A 6 2.99 -11.92 52.90
CA LYS A 6 2.30 -11.17 51.83
C LYS A 6 2.59 -9.67 51.81
N GLY A 7 3.05 -9.06 50.73
CA GLY A 7 3.30 -9.51 49.37
C GLY A 7 3.40 -8.26 48.48
N PHE A 8 4.46 -8.19 47.68
CA PHE A 8 4.49 -7.55 46.36
C PHE A 8 3.80 -6.18 46.21
N ALA A 9 4.47 -5.10 46.62
CA ALA A 9 4.26 -3.79 46.02
C ALA A 9 5.48 -3.49 45.14
N MET A 10 5.37 -4.01 43.91
CA MET A 10 6.28 -3.82 42.80
C MET A 10 6.55 -2.32 42.60
N ALA A 11 7.84 -1.99 42.51
CA ALA A 11 8.34 -0.68 42.16
C ALA A 11 7.63 -0.16 40.90
N ILE A 12 6.81 0.88 41.05
CA ILE A 12 6.43 1.73 39.92
C ILE A 12 7.59 2.70 39.73
N ALA A 13 8.42 2.32 38.76
CA ALA A 13 9.58 3.04 38.32
C ALA A 13 9.23 4.49 37.93
N ALA A 14 10.21 5.35 38.19
CA ALA A 14 10.31 6.73 37.76
C ALA A 14 9.70 6.98 36.37
N ALA A 15 8.66 7.82 36.32
CA ALA A 15 8.14 8.36 35.07
C ALA A 15 7.65 9.82 35.28
N MET A 16 8.46 10.66 35.91
CA MET A 16 8.27 12.11 35.89
C MET A 16 9.63 12.82 35.85
N LEU A 17 10.39 12.57 34.78
CA LEU A 17 11.51 13.42 34.36
C LEU A 17 11.43 13.61 32.85
N LEU A 18 10.47 14.40 32.41
CA LEU A 18 10.64 15.21 31.21
C LEU A 18 10.70 16.65 31.67
N SER A 19 11.80 16.99 32.34
CA SER A 19 12.29 18.35 32.47
C SER A 19 12.54 18.89 31.06
N SER A 20 11.53 19.51 30.47
CA SER A 20 11.71 20.38 29.32
C SER A 20 12.54 21.57 29.79
N THR A 21 13.84 21.51 29.50
CA THR A 21 14.82 22.57 29.69
C THR A 21 14.31 23.83 28.99
N MET A 22 13.98 24.87 29.76
CA MET A 22 13.96 26.24 29.25
C MET A 22 15.42 26.62 28.94
N THR A 23 15.84 26.48 27.69
CA THR A 23 16.95 27.26 27.15
C THR A 23 16.36 28.43 26.38
N ALA A 24 16.71 29.63 26.84
CA ALA A 24 16.42 30.87 26.16
C ALA A 24 17.76 31.37 25.60
N PHE A 25 18.03 31.10 24.31
CA PHE A 25 19.09 31.78 23.58
C PHE A 25 18.61 32.20 22.19
N ALA A 26 18.79 33.48 21.89
CA ALA A 26 18.39 34.16 20.66
C ALA A 26 19.23 33.75 19.42
N ALA A 27 19.13 32.49 19.03
CA ALA A 27 19.09 32.06 17.64
C ALA A 27 17.64 31.64 17.37
N GLU A 28 17.21 31.40 16.13
CA GLU A 28 15.95 30.69 15.90
C GLU A 28 16.08 29.27 16.48
N GLU A 29 15.83 29.12 17.78
CA GLU A 29 16.00 27.87 18.55
C GLU A 29 14.82 26.98 18.21
N ARG A 30 14.94 26.35 17.04
CA ARG A 30 13.94 25.41 16.55
C ARG A 30 13.93 24.18 17.44
N THR A 31 12.75 23.66 17.71
CA THR A 31 12.56 22.48 18.56
C THR A 31 12.56 21.22 17.71
N LYS A 32 13.38 20.23 18.09
CA LYS A 32 13.44 18.96 17.37
C LYS A 32 12.29 18.01 17.73
N ILE A 33 11.76 17.36 16.73
CA ILE A 33 10.83 16.23 16.82
C ILE A 33 11.67 14.96 16.74
N THR A 34 11.73 14.20 17.83
CA THR A 34 12.55 12.97 17.94
C THR A 34 11.75 11.69 17.83
N SER A 35 10.42 11.76 17.65
CA SER A 35 9.58 10.58 17.45
C SER A 35 8.36 10.93 16.62
N VAL A 36 8.01 10.02 15.72
CA VAL A 36 6.82 10.12 14.88
C VAL A 36 5.97 8.88 15.14
N LYS A 37 4.69 9.09 15.38
CA LYS A 37 3.67 8.05 15.54
C LYS A 37 2.55 8.32 14.54
N LEU A 38 2.23 7.29 13.77
CA LEU A 38 1.14 7.30 12.81
C LEU A 38 0.28 6.06 13.02
N THR A 39 -1.02 6.25 12.95
CA THR A 39 -2.00 5.17 12.82
C THR A 39 -2.48 5.15 11.37
N ILE A 40 -2.37 3.99 10.74
CA ILE A 40 -2.72 3.78 9.34
C ILE A 40 -3.80 2.70 9.29
N THR A 41 -4.89 3.04 8.64
CA THR A 41 -5.98 2.11 8.33
C THR A 41 -6.25 2.20 6.84
N ALA A 42 -6.25 1.06 6.19
CA ALA A 42 -6.48 0.94 4.77
C ALA A 42 -7.46 -0.19 4.51
N ASP A 43 -8.36 0.04 3.56
CA ASP A 43 -9.35 -0.92 3.14
C ASP A 43 -9.37 -0.96 1.62
N LEU A 44 -8.99 -2.10 1.08
CA LEU A 44 -9.15 -2.41 -0.32
C LEU A 44 -10.46 -3.20 -0.38
N GLU A 45 -11.53 -2.55 -0.84
CA GLU A 45 -12.85 -3.18 -0.99
C GLU A 45 -12.77 -4.32 -2.04
N ASP A 46 -13.88 -4.66 -2.71
CA ASP A 46 -13.90 -5.70 -3.76
C ASP A 46 -13.11 -5.33 -5.05
N SER A 47 -12.19 -4.35 -4.98
CA SER A 47 -11.35 -3.91 -6.09
C SER A 47 -9.97 -4.57 -6.03
N SER A 48 -9.42 -4.89 -7.19
CA SER A 48 -8.02 -5.32 -7.33
C SER A 48 -7.07 -4.14 -7.58
N ASP A 49 -7.59 -2.91 -7.57
CA ASP A 49 -6.85 -1.69 -7.87
C ASP A 49 -6.56 -0.91 -6.59
N PHE A 50 -5.28 -0.77 -6.26
CA PHE A 50 -4.85 -0.03 -5.07
C PHE A 50 -5.16 1.46 -5.14
N ASP A 51 -5.44 2.01 -6.33
CA ASP A 51 -5.84 3.42 -6.47
C ASP A 51 -7.26 3.67 -5.93
N ASP A 52 -8.11 2.63 -5.86
CA ASP A 52 -9.47 2.68 -5.30
C ASP A 52 -9.49 2.39 -3.78
N MET A 53 -8.33 2.15 -3.16
CA MET A 53 -8.22 1.83 -1.74
C MET A 53 -8.62 3.02 -0.85
N THR A 54 -9.48 2.78 0.13
CA THR A 54 -9.76 3.76 1.18
C THR A 54 -8.59 3.79 2.14
N LEU A 55 -8.02 4.97 2.38
CA LEU A 55 -6.86 5.16 3.24
C LEU A 55 -7.11 6.28 4.24
N ASP A 56 -6.95 5.96 5.52
CA ASP A 56 -6.96 6.90 6.64
C ASP A 56 -5.60 6.88 7.34
N VAL A 57 -5.00 8.07 7.47
CA VAL A 57 -3.69 8.25 8.11
C VAL A 57 -3.82 9.35 9.14
N THR A 58 -3.70 8.98 10.41
CA THR A 58 -3.79 9.90 11.53
C THR A 58 -2.43 10.06 12.20
N SER A 59 -2.08 11.31 12.55
CA SER A 59 -0.92 11.62 13.38
C SER A 59 -1.25 11.54 14.86
N ASP A 60 -0.54 10.69 15.60
CA ASP A 60 -0.68 10.57 17.06
C ASP A 60 0.37 11.43 17.82
N GLY A 61 0.98 12.39 17.13
CA GLY A 61 1.95 13.35 17.66
C GLY A 61 1.36 14.75 17.78
N GLY A 62 2.01 15.61 18.58
CA GLY A 62 1.48 16.94 18.90
C GLY A 62 2.18 18.13 18.22
N ASN A 63 3.27 17.91 17.49
CA ASN A 63 4.12 18.99 16.92
C ASN A 63 4.31 18.86 15.39
N TYR A 64 3.42 18.08 14.76
CA TYR A 64 3.39 17.85 13.32
C TYR A 64 2.02 17.32 12.93
N TYR A 65 1.68 17.46 11.64
CA TYR A 65 0.42 16.95 11.08
C TYR A 65 0.67 16.22 9.75
N VAL A 66 -0.31 15.42 9.33
CA VAL A 66 -0.33 14.79 8.00
C VAL A 66 -0.74 15.85 6.99
N ASP A 67 0.16 16.16 6.06
CA ASP A 67 -0.06 17.15 5.00
C ASP A 67 -0.76 16.52 3.79
N ASP A 68 -0.23 15.37 3.35
CA ASP A 68 -0.71 14.66 2.17
C ASP A 68 -0.33 13.18 2.27
N TYR A 69 -1.08 12.34 1.57
CA TYR A 69 -0.71 10.97 1.32
C TYR A 69 -1.12 10.55 -0.09
N LYS A 70 -0.33 9.65 -0.68
CA LYS A 70 -0.61 9.10 -2.00
C LYS A 70 -0.29 7.62 -2.08
N VAL A 71 -1.10 6.89 -2.84
CA VAL A 71 -0.75 5.54 -3.27
C VAL A 71 0.35 5.64 -4.34
N THR A 72 1.40 4.85 -4.18
CA THR A 72 2.57 4.81 -5.09
C THR A 72 2.91 3.40 -5.53
N SER A 73 1.98 2.48 -5.31
CA SER A 73 2.05 1.08 -5.74
C SER A 73 2.15 1.00 -7.25
N THR A 74 2.81 -0.04 -7.74
CA THR A 74 2.71 -0.43 -9.15
C THR A 74 1.66 -1.54 -9.29
N SER A 75 1.04 -1.65 -10.46
CA SER A 75 0.06 -2.72 -10.76
C SER A 75 0.60 -4.14 -10.64
N SER A 76 1.93 -4.30 -10.58
CA SER A 76 2.62 -5.58 -10.36
C SER A 76 2.98 -5.87 -8.89
N SER A 77 2.71 -4.95 -7.97
CA SER A 77 3.06 -5.12 -6.56
C SER A 77 2.02 -5.99 -5.86
N THR A 78 2.46 -6.99 -5.08
CA THR A 78 1.54 -7.80 -4.25
C THR A 78 0.90 -7.00 -3.12
N TYR A 79 1.61 -5.97 -2.64
CA TYR A 79 1.22 -5.19 -1.47
C TYR A 79 1.23 -3.70 -1.84
N PRO A 80 0.26 -2.92 -1.36
CA PRO A 80 0.25 -1.49 -1.62
C PRO A 80 1.41 -0.77 -0.91
N THR A 81 1.97 0.22 -1.59
CA THR A 81 2.98 1.14 -1.06
C THR A 81 2.44 2.56 -1.10
N ILE A 82 2.36 3.19 0.06
CA ILE A 82 1.89 4.57 0.21
C ILE A 82 3.06 5.50 0.53
N GLN A 83 2.94 6.75 0.10
CA GLN A 83 3.80 7.83 0.53
C GLN A 83 3.00 8.77 1.43
N VAL A 84 3.47 8.99 2.66
CA VAL A 84 2.89 9.95 3.60
C VAL A 84 3.84 11.14 3.73
N THR A 85 3.30 12.36 3.69
CA THR A 85 4.04 13.60 3.88
C THR A 85 3.56 14.25 5.18
N LEU A 86 4.49 14.52 6.08
CA LEU A 86 4.24 15.20 7.34
C LEU A 86 4.90 16.57 7.33
N ASN A 87 4.19 17.57 7.84
CA ASN A 87 4.73 18.90 8.09
C ASN A 87 4.88 19.13 9.60
N ALA A 88 6.04 19.62 9.99
CA ALA A 88 6.30 20.07 11.34
C ALA A 88 5.54 21.38 11.60
N ASP A 89 5.07 21.58 12.83
CA ASP A 89 4.50 22.85 13.25
C ASP A 89 5.58 23.96 13.26
N ASP A 90 5.13 25.21 13.33
CA ASP A 90 6.04 26.36 13.31
C ASP A 90 7.06 26.29 14.46
N GLY A 91 8.32 26.56 14.13
CA GLY A 91 9.44 26.42 15.04
C GLY A 91 9.90 24.96 15.29
N TYR A 92 9.29 23.94 14.69
CA TYR A 92 9.71 22.54 14.83
C TYR A 92 10.46 22.00 13.60
N TYR A 93 11.20 20.91 13.77
CA TYR A 93 11.83 20.16 12.68
C TYR A 93 12.04 18.68 13.03
N PHE A 94 12.03 17.81 12.03
CA PHE A 94 12.23 16.38 12.19
C PHE A 94 13.72 16.01 12.33
N ASP A 95 14.05 15.39 13.46
CA ASP A 95 15.34 14.75 13.73
C ASP A 95 15.09 13.33 14.25
N VAL A 96 14.64 12.48 13.34
CA VAL A 96 14.20 11.10 13.63
C VAL A 96 15.04 10.10 12.84
N SER A 97 15.23 8.90 13.38
CA SER A 97 15.72 7.74 12.65
C SER A 97 14.55 6.80 12.28
N SER A 98 14.82 5.71 11.57
CA SER A 98 13.77 4.72 11.24
C SER A 98 13.16 4.06 12.47
N SER A 99 13.92 3.89 13.56
CA SER A 99 13.41 3.30 14.81
C SER A 99 12.53 4.26 15.62
N ASP A 100 12.61 5.55 15.35
CA ASP A 100 11.82 6.58 16.03
C ASP A 100 10.43 6.77 15.42
N ILE A 101 10.20 6.14 14.25
CA ILE A 101 8.94 6.10 13.52
C ILE A 101 8.17 4.85 13.98
N LYS A 102 7.01 5.08 14.58
CA LYS A 102 6.11 4.04 15.07
C LYS A 102 4.87 4.04 14.20
N LEU A 103 4.61 2.90 13.58
CA LEU A 103 3.42 2.65 12.79
C LEU A 103 2.48 1.75 13.59
N SER A 104 1.20 2.06 13.59
CA SER A 104 0.13 1.32 14.26
C SER A 104 -1.10 1.24 13.35
N GLY A 105 -2.09 0.42 13.72
CA GLY A 105 -3.19 0.06 12.83
C GLY A 105 -2.87 -1.21 12.05
N ASP A 106 -3.05 -1.19 10.73
CA ASP A 106 -2.76 -2.34 9.86
C ASP A 106 -1.26 -2.64 9.82
N LYS A 107 -0.87 -3.88 9.49
CA LYS A 107 0.56 -4.21 9.38
C LYS A 107 1.19 -3.36 8.27
N ALA A 108 2.02 -2.44 8.73
CA ALA A 108 2.74 -1.50 7.90
C ALA A 108 4.25 -1.64 8.16
N SER A 109 5.04 -1.52 7.10
CA SER A 109 6.50 -1.57 7.16
C SER A 109 7.11 -0.34 6.50
N LEU A 110 7.98 0.36 7.23
CA LEU A 110 8.67 1.53 6.72
C LEU A 110 9.72 1.11 5.68
N SER A 111 9.53 1.54 4.44
CA SER A 111 10.46 1.24 3.33
C SER A 111 11.53 2.31 3.19
N SER A 112 11.17 3.58 3.34
CA SER A 112 12.13 4.69 3.26
C SER A 112 11.64 5.93 3.99
N LYS A 113 12.59 6.78 4.37
CA LYS A 113 12.33 8.12 4.92
C LYS A 113 13.21 9.16 4.24
N SER A 114 12.69 10.37 4.08
CA SER A 114 13.44 11.50 3.56
C SER A 114 12.94 12.80 4.18
N THR A 115 13.83 13.76 4.43
CA THR A 115 13.47 15.08 4.93
C THR A 115 13.78 16.16 3.90
N LYS A 116 12.97 17.23 3.88
CA LYS A 116 13.13 18.42 3.02
C LYS A 116 12.89 19.69 3.82
N SER A 117 13.18 20.84 3.21
CA SER A 117 12.96 22.18 3.78
C SER A 117 13.53 22.31 5.19
N LYS A 118 14.85 22.12 5.34
CA LYS A 118 15.54 22.13 6.65
C LYS A 118 14.92 21.15 7.68
N SER A 119 14.41 20.03 7.18
CA SER A 119 13.70 19.01 7.96
C SER A 119 12.34 19.42 8.52
N GLU A 120 11.67 20.41 7.94
CA GLU A 120 10.25 20.72 8.24
C GLU A 120 9.30 19.70 7.63
N ILE A 121 9.72 19.09 6.52
CA ILE A 121 8.89 18.14 5.78
C ILE A 121 9.53 16.76 5.91
N LEU A 122 8.77 15.79 6.40
CA LEU A 122 9.17 14.39 6.45
C LEU A 122 8.29 13.58 5.49
N THR A 123 8.93 12.94 4.52
CA THR A 123 8.27 12.00 3.61
C THR A 123 8.61 10.57 4.02
N LEU A 124 7.58 9.76 4.22
CA LEU A 124 7.68 8.34 4.54
C LEU A 124 7.13 7.52 3.38
N LYS A 125 7.82 6.45 2.99
CA LYS A 125 7.25 5.40 2.14
C LYS A 125 6.98 4.17 2.98
N ILE A 126 5.75 3.70 2.96
CA ILE A 126 5.24 2.66 3.86
C ILE A 126 4.58 1.60 2.99
N LYS A 127 4.94 0.33 3.24
CA LYS A 127 4.35 -0.83 2.59
C LYS A 127 3.32 -1.45 3.52
N LEU A 128 2.09 -1.62 3.05
CA LEU A 128 1.00 -2.23 3.82
C LEU A 128 0.98 -3.72 3.52
N THR A 129 1.37 -4.54 4.49
CA THR A 129 1.57 -5.98 4.30
C THR A 129 0.36 -6.84 4.69
N ASP A 130 -0.67 -6.23 5.26
CA ASP A 130 -1.93 -6.91 5.57
C ASP A 130 -2.94 -6.89 4.41
N ILE A 131 -2.68 -6.08 3.38
CA ILE A 131 -3.57 -5.91 2.23
C ILE A 131 -2.88 -6.46 1.00
N THR A 132 -3.57 -7.34 0.29
CA THR A 132 -3.14 -7.88 -0.99
C THR A 132 -4.24 -7.68 -2.01
N ALA A 133 -3.87 -7.26 -3.23
CA ALA A 133 -4.80 -7.41 -4.34
C ALA A 133 -4.91 -8.91 -4.63
N ASP A 134 -6.14 -9.44 -4.63
CA ASP A 134 -6.41 -10.75 -5.21
C ASP A 134 -6.13 -10.62 -6.72
N LEU A 135 -4.88 -10.85 -7.10
CA LEU A 135 -4.48 -10.99 -8.49
C LEU A 135 -5.00 -12.35 -8.92
N ASP A 136 -6.25 -12.40 -9.39
CA ASP A 136 -6.80 -13.60 -10.01
C ASP A 136 -5.80 -14.10 -11.06
N GLU A 137 -5.20 -15.24 -10.74
CA GLU A 137 -4.37 -16.00 -11.66
C GLU A 137 -5.27 -16.30 -12.86
N VAL A 138 -4.95 -15.72 -14.03
CA VAL A 138 -5.58 -16.11 -15.29
C VAL A 138 -5.21 -17.58 -15.53
N ALA A 139 -6.05 -18.48 -15.03
CA ALA A 139 -5.94 -19.90 -15.27
C ALA A 139 -6.11 -20.13 -16.78
N THR A 140 -5.01 -20.43 -17.46
CA THR A 140 -4.99 -20.86 -18.85
C THR A 140 -5.77 -22.16 -18.99
N GLN A 141 -7.02 -22.09 -19.44
CA GLN A 141 -7.81 -23.28 -19.80
C GLN A 141 -7.44 -23.72 -21.22
N ASN A 142 -6.23 -24.26 -21.40
CA ASN A 142 -5.93 -25.10 -22.56
C ASN A 142 -6.17 -26.56 -22.16
N SER A 143 -7.40 -27.01 -22.39
CA SER A 143 -7.86 -28.38 -22.24
C SER A 143 -6.98 -29.37 -23.02
N VAL A 144 -6.32 -30.27 -22.30
CA VAL A 144 -5.69 -31.48 -22.86
C VAL A 144 -6.74 -32.59 -22.90
N PRO A 145 -7.14 -33.13 -24.06
CA PRO A 145 -7.89 -34.38 -24.09
C PRO A 145 -6.88 -35.53 -24.12
N THR A 146 -6.82 -36.28 -23.02
CA THR A 146 -6.15 -37.58 -22.96
C THR A 146 -7.23 -38.64 -23.13
N GLU A 147 -7.34 -39.30 -24.28
CA GLU A 147 -7.94 -40.65 -24.34
C GLU A 147 -7.33 -41.49 -25.48
N SER A 148 -6.93 -42.71 -25.12
CA SER A 148 -6.48 -43.85 -25.93
C SER A 148 -6.71 -45.10 -25.07
N PRO A 149 -6.91 -46.34 -25.57
CA PRO A 149 -7.38 -46.84 -26.88
C PRO A 149 -8.51 -47.91 -26.75
N HIS A 150 -8.91 -48.49 -27.91
CA HIS A 150 -9.59 -49.78 -28.16
C HIS A 150 -11.12 -49.83 -28.36
N GLY A 151 -11.51 -50.39 -29.54
CA GLY A 151 -12.60 -51.36 -29.59
C GLY A 151 -13.66 -51.22 -30.68
N LYS A 152 -13.33 -51.63 -31.91
CA LYS A 152 -14.18 -52.19 -32.99
C LYS A 152 -15.66 -51.74 -33.09
N ALA A 153 -15.99 -51.02 -34.16
CA ALA A 153 -17.35 -51.03 -34.73
C ALA A 153 -17.30 -51.23 -36.26
N SER A 154 -18.05 -52.22 -36.71
CA SER A 154 -18.30 -52.61 -38.09
C SER A 154 -19.57 -51.92 -38.62
N ALA A 155 -19.65 -51.81 -39.95
CA ALA A 155 -20.82 -51.52 -40.78
C ALA A 155 -21.22 -50.04 -41.02
N ALA A 156 -20.63 -49.51 -42.09
CA ALA A 156 -21.30 -48.96 -43.26
C ALA A 156 -22.56 -48.08 -43.07
N HIS A 157 -22.39 -46.78 -43.29
CA HIS A 157 -23.33 -46.03 -44.13
C HIS A 157 -22.57 -45.07 -45.03
N ARG A 158 -22.87 -45.13 -46.34
CA ARG A 158 -22.32 -44.24 -47.36
C ARG A 158 -22.89 -42.84 -47.13
N ASN A 159 -22.07 -41.82 -47.19
CA ASN A 159 -22.32 -40.71 -48.11
C ASN A 159 -21.02 -39.94 -48.38
N THR A 160 -21.10 -39.14 -49.43
CA THR A 160 -20.11 -38.90 -50.47
C THR A 160 -19.19 -37.70 -50.19
N ASN A 161 -18.04 -37.79 -50.86
CA ASN A 161 -17.18 -36.71 -51.38
C ASN A 161 -16.06 -36.13 -50.51
N CYS A 162 -14.86 -36.48 -50.99
CA CYS A 162 -13.56 -35.87 -50.77
C CYS A 162 -13.51 -34.37 -51.09
N ALA A 163 -12.77 -33.67 -50.23
CA ALA A 163 -11.72 -32.68 -50.49
C ALA A 163 -11.90 -31.64 -51.62
N SER A 164 -11.85 -30.36 -51.26
CA SER A 164 -10.57 -29.61 -51.20
C SER A 164 -10.79 -28.16 -50.75
N THR A 165 -9.99 -27.78 -49.75
CA THR A 165 -9.28 -26.49 -49.57
C THR A 165 -9.89 -25.21 -50.16
N GLU A 166 -10.25 -24.25 -49.30
CA GLU A 166 -9.81 -22.85 -49.50
C GLU A 166 -9.95 -22.01 -48.23
N ALA A 167 -8.88 -21.27 -47.96
CA ALA A 167 -8.80 -20.25 -46.93
C ALA A 167 -9.58 -19.00 -47.37
N ALA A 168 -10.36 -18.38 -46.48
CA ALA A 168 -10.76 -17.00 -46.68
C ALA A 168 -11.11 -16.32 -45.35
N ALA A 169 -10.55 -15.14 -45.20
CA ALA A 169 -10.60 -14.24 -44.06
C ALA A 169 -12.02 -13.82 -43.66
N ALA A 170 -12.22 -13.63 -42.35
CA ALA A 170 -13.33 -12.84 -41.82
C ALA A 170 -12.82 -11.88 -40.73
N LEU A 171 -12.46 -10.69 -41.20
CA LEU A 171 -12.57 -9.34 -40.62
C LEU A 171 -12.71 -9.20 -39.09
N VAL A 172 -11.65 -8.62 -38.53
CA VAL A 172 -11.60 -7.90 -37.24
C VAL A 172 -12.37 -6.58 -37.35
N PRO A 173 -13.26 -6.21 -36.40
CA PRO A 173 -13.71 -4.83 -36.29
C PRO A 173 -12.68 -4.01 -35.50
N SER A 174 -11.92 -3.18 -36.21
CA SER A 174 -11.05 -2.16 -35.60
C SER A 174 -11.91 -1.07 -34.94
N TYR A 175 -11.86 -1.00 -33.61
CA TYR A 175 -12.43 0.09 -32.83
C TYR A 175 -11.60 1.36 -33.04
N ARG A 176 -12.23 2.42 -33.56
CA ARG A 176 -11.60 3.71 -33.87
C ARG A 176 -11.93 4.69 -32.73
N PRO A 177 -10.95 5.25 -32.00
CA PRO A 177 -11.25 6.27 -31.01
C PRO A 177 -11.63 7.58 -31.69
N GLN A 178 -12.80 8.13 -31.32
CA GLN A 178 -13.27 9.45 -31.71
C GLN A 178 -12.50 10.52 -30.92
N ILE A 179 -11.67 11.28 -31.61
CA ILE A 179 -11.00 12.47 -31.07
C ILE A 179 -12.00 13.62 -31.16
N ARG A 180 -12.57 14.06 -30.02
CA ARG A 180 -13.36 15.30 -29.98
C ARG A 180 -12.42 16.50 -29.96
N ASN A 181 -12.32 17.20 -31.08
CA ASN A 181 -11.78 18.55 -31.12
C ASN A 181 -12.80 19.52 -30.51
N ILE A 182 -12.39 20.17 -29.44
CA ILE A 182 -13.04 21.36 -28.87
C ILE A 182 -12.63 22.58 -29.70
N THR A 183 -13.53 23.09 -30.54
CA THR A 183 -13.38 24.42 -31.15
C THR A 183 -13.88 25.47 -30.15
N SER A 184 -12.94 26.27 -29.64
CA SER A 184 -13.22 27.47 -28.85
C SER A 184 -13.83 28.55 -29.75
N ALA A 185 -14.92 29.14 -29.27
CA ALA A 185 -15.50 30.36 -29.81
C ALA A 185 -14.58 31.56 -29.57
N HIS A 186 -14.52 32.47 -30.53
CA HIS A 186 -14.25 33.89 -30.33
C HIS A 186 -14.94 34.71 -31.43
#